data_AF-A0A7S2ZV32-F1
#
_entry.id   AF-A0A7S2ZV32-F1
#
_cell.length_a   1.000
_cell.length_b   1.000
_cell.length_c   1.000
_cell.angle_alpha   90.00
_cell.angle_beta   90.00
_cell.angle_gamma   90.00
#
_symmetry.space_group_name_H-M   'P 1'
#
loop_
_entity.id
_entity.type
_entity.pdbx_description
1 polymer ?
#
loop_
_entity_poly.entity_id
_entity_poly.type
_entity_poly.pdbx_seq_one_letter_code
_entity_poly.pdbx_strand_id
1 'polypeptide(L)'
;MEGVRLSEAGILAIETYFPRQCVRQADLEKFDGVSSGKYTIGLGQDEMAFVDDREDIVSICTTVVRRLVAKQGLDLGSIGRLEVGTETIIDKSKSVKTALMDLFCQAGNTDVEGVDSTNACYGGAAAGFNTLLLMGKPLWGGRY
;
A
#
# COMPACT_ATOMS: atom_id res chain seq x y z
N MET A 1 14.30 9.57 25.83
CA MET A 1 14.72 8.65 24.76
C MET A 1 15.46 9.48 23.73
N GLU A 2 16.72 9.18 23.46
CA GLU A 2 17.38 9.68 22.24
C GLU A 2 16.62 9.10 21.05
N GLY A 3 16.19 9.95 20.11
CA GLY A 3 15.55 9.50 18.88
C GLY A 3 16.53 8.68 18.03
N VAL A 4 16.01 7.79 17.18
CA VAL A 4 16.83 7.08 16.20
C VAL A 4 17.45 8.11 15.27
N ARG A 5 18.76 7.99 15.00
CA ARG A 5 19.39 8.81 13.97
C ARG A 5 18.74 8.43 12.65
N LEU A 6 18.27 9.41 11.88
CA LEU A 6 17.64 9.17 10.57
C LEU A 6 18.46 8.25 9.65
N SER A 7 19.79 8.22 9.80
CA SER A 7 20.70 7.33 9.08
C SER A 7 20.47 5.83 9.31
N GLU A 8 19.72 5.44 10.34
CA GLU A 8 19.42 4.05 10.70
C GLU A 8 17.95 3.67 10.42
N ALA A 9 17.11 4.63 10.03
CA ALA A 9 15.72 4.40 9.68
C ALA A 9 15.59 3.94 8.22
N GLY A 10 14.71 2.97 7.96
CA GLY A 10 14.51 2.42 6.63
C GLY A 10 13.41 1.37 6.54
N ILE A 11 13.32 0.74 5.37
CA ILE A 11 12.36 -0.33 5.12
C ILE A 11 12.87 -1.62 5.78
N LEU A 12 12.15 -2.11 6.80
CA LEU A 12 12.51 -3.34 7.51
C LEU A 12 11.91 -4.60 6.86
N ALA A 13 10.71 -4.48 6.28
CA ALA A 13 10.03 -5.55 5.60
C ALA A 13 9.14 -5.00 4.48
N ILE A 14 8.97 -5.78 3.41
CA ILE A 14 8.11 -5.45 2.27
C ILE A 14 7.24 -6.64 1.91
N GLU A 15 6.00 -6.37 1.52
CA GLU A 15 5.03 -7.36 1.05
C GLU A 15 4.26 -6.77 -0.13
N THR A 16 3.83 -7.63 -1.05
CA THR A 16 3.10 -7.21 -2.23
C THR A 16 1.86 -8.06 -2.44
N TYR A 17 0.85 -7.45 -3.06
CA TYR A 17 -0.35 -8.14 -3.49
C TYR A 17 -0.78 -7.59 -4.85
N PHE A 18 -1.14 -8.51 -5.73
CA PHE A 18 -1.73 -8.22 -7.03
C PHE A 18 -2.93 -9.16 -7.20
N PRO A 19 -4.02 -8.72 -7.86
CA PRO A 19 -5.13 -9.59 -8.22
C PRO A 19 -4.67 -10.80 -9.02
N ARG A 20 -5.40 -11.91 -8.92
CA ARG A 20 -5.02 -13.18 -9.57
C ARG A 20 -5.43 -13.27 -11.03
N GLN A 21 -6.39 -12.45 -11.46
CA GLN A 21 -6.84 -12.41 -12.83
C GLN A 21 -5.98 -11.45 -13.64
N CYS A 22 -5.57 -11.88 -14.83
CA CYS A 22 -4.84 -11.05 -15.77
C CYS A 22 -5.28 -11.32 -17.19
N VAL A 23 -5.05 -10.35 -18.06
CA VAL A 23 -5.20 -10.48 -19.52
C VAL A 23 -3.84 -10.41 -20.17
N ARG A 24 -3.57 -11.32 -21.12
CA ARG A 24 -2.36 -11.29 -21.92
C ARG A 24 -2.45 -10.17 -22.95
N GLN A 25 -1.43 -9.33 -23.01
CA GLN A 25 -1.42 -8.17 -23.89
C GLN A 25 -1.50 -8.56 -25.36
N ALA A 26 -0.88 -9.69 -25.75
CA ALA A 26 -1.00 -10.22 -27.11
C ALA A 26 -2.43 -10.65 -27.49
N ASP A 27 -3.25 -11.08 -26.52
CA ASP A 27 -4.65 -11.41 -26.77
C ASP A 27 -5.52 -10.15 -26.76
N LEU A 28 -5.18 -9.16 -25.94
CA LEU A 28 -5.79 -7.83 -25.97
C LEU A 28 -5.52 -7.08 -27.29
N GLU A 29 -4.31 -7.22 -27.87
CA GLU A 29 -3.98 -6.68 -29.19
C GLU A 29 -4.94 -7.22 -30.27
N LYS A 30 -5.22 -8.53 -30.25
CA LYS A 30 -6.16 -9.18 -31.18
C LYS A 30 -7.59 -8.69 -30.95
N PHE A 31 -8.00 -8.59 -29.69
CA PHE A 31 -9.33 -8.14 -29.32
C PHE A 31 -9.60 -6.70 -29.77
N ASP A 32 -8.64 -5.80 -29.56
CA ASP A 32 -8.74 -4.38 -29.95
C ASP A 32 -8.54 -4.14 -31.45
N GLY A 33 -8.13 -5.16 -32.23
CA GLY A 33 -7.86 -5.04 -33.65
C GLY A 33 -6.64 -4.18 -33.98
N VAL A 34 -5.68 -4.07 -33.06
CA VAL A 34 -4.45 -3.31 -33.27
C VAL A 34 -3.34 -4.17 -33.90
N SER A 35 -2.30 -3.52 -34.44
CA SER A 35 -1.15 -4.23 -34.99
C SER A 35 -0.45 -5.07 -33.91
N SER A 36 -0.04 -6.29 -34.27
CA SER A 36 0.79 -7.12 -33.40
C SER A 36 2.04 -6.37 -32.95
N GLY A 37 2.37 -6.48 -31.66
CA GLY A 37 3.50 -5.77 -31.07
C GLY A 37 3.16 -4.39 -30.55
N LYS A 38 1.96 -3.84 -30.76
CA LYS A 38 1.61 -2.50 -30.26
C LYS A 38 1.74 -2.41 -28.74
N TYR A 39 1.27 -3.41 -28.00
CA TYR A 39 1.31 -3.44 -26.54
C TYR A 39 2.55 -4.19 -26.05
N THR A 40 2.83 -5.35 -26.63
CA THR A 40 3.95 -6.21 -26.21
C THR A 40 5.33 -5.61 -26.51
N ILE A 41 5.49 -4.91 -27.64
CA ILE A 41 6.75 -4.26 -28.02
C ILE A 41 6.66 -2.75 -27.81
N GLY A 42 5.60 -2.10 -28.28
CA GLY A 42 5.43 -0.65 -28.21
C GLY A 42 5.29 -0.12 -26.78
N LEU A 43 4.57 -0.84 -25.92
CA LEU A 43 4.46 -0.50 -24.49
C LEU A 43 5.37 -1.37 -23.59
N GLY A 44 5.92 -2.47 -24.11
CA GLY A 44 6.73 -3.41 -23.35
C GLY A 44 5.95 -4.15 -22.27
N GLN A 45 4.66 -4.41 -22.48
CA GLN A 45 3.77 -5.07 -21.51
C GLN A 45 3.41 -6.48 -21.97
N ASP A 46 3.55 -7.47 -21.08
CA ASP A 46 3.21 -8.87 -21.39
C ASP A 46 1.81 -9.26 -20.90
N GLU A 47 1.47 -8.89 -19.66
CA GLU A 47 0.22 -9.21 -18.99
C GLU A 47 -0.25 -8.02 -18.14
N MET A 48 -1.56 -7.85 -17.99
CA MET A 48 -2.16 -6.81 -17.16
C MET A 48 -3.11 -7.45 -16.16
N ALA A 49 -2.76 -7.37 -14.87
CA ALA A 49 -3.64 -7.78 -13.79
C ALA A 49 -4.80 -6.79 -13.62
N PHE A 50 -5.98 -7.29 -13.27
CA PHE A 50 -7.16 -6.47 -13.01
C PHE A 50 -7.99 -7.05 -11.87
N VAL A 51 -8.82 -6.22 -11.24
CA VAL A 51 -9.75 -6.63 -10.17
C VAL A 51 -11.09 -7.07 -10.76
N ASP A 52 -11.75 -8.03 -10.11
CA ASP A 52 -13.16 -8.33 -10.34
C ASP A 52 -14.06 -7.56 -9.34
N ASP A 53 -15.34 -7.91 -9.27
CA ASP A 53 -16.31 -7.25 -8.38
C ASP A 53 -16.10 -7.55 -6.89
N ARG A 54 -15.09 -8.36 -6.53
CA ARG A 54 -14.76 -8.75 -5.15
C ARG A 54 -13.52 -8.08 -4.60
N GLU A 55 -12.79 -7.34 -5.43
CA GLU A 55 -11.53 -6.70 -5.05
C GLU A 55 -11.55 -5.20 -5.31
N ASP A 56 -11.24 -4.42 -4.28
CA ASP A 56 -11.03 -2.97 -4.33
C ASP A 56 -9.75 -2.55 -3.59
N ILE A 57 -9.47 -1.24 -3.56
CA ILE A 57 -8.30 -0.70 -2.87
C ILE A 57 -8.25 -1.06 -1.38
N VAL A 58 -9.40 -1.14 -0.69
CA VAL A 58 -9.46 -1.49 0.73
C VAL A 58 -9.11 -2.96 0.91
N SER A 59 -9.64 -3.86 0.09
CA SER A 59 -9.36 -5.30 0.13
C SER A 59 -7.89 -5.60 -0.20
N ILE A 60 -7.30 -4.88 -1.17
CA ILE A 60 -5.89 -4.98 -1.56
C ILE A 60 -5.01 -4.53 -0.39
N CYS A 61 -5.26 -3.34 0.18
CA CYS A 61 -4.51 -2.83 1.32
C CYS A 61 -4.66 -3.72 2.56
N THR A 62 -5.87 -4.22 2.83
CA THR A 62 -6.14 -5.14 3.96
C THR A 62 -5.38 -6.44 3.77
N THR A 63 -5.36 -6.99 2.57
CA THR A 63 -4.66 -8.25 2.25
C THR A 63 -3.16 -8.11 2.43
N VAL A 64 -2.55 -7.05 1.91
CA VAL A 64 -1.10 -6.85 2.02
C VAL A 64 -0.67 -6.59 3.47
N VAL A 65 -1.44 -5.81 4.25
CA VAL A 65 -1.18 -5.58 5.67
C VAL A 65 -1.26 -6.88 6.46
N ARG A 66 -2.33 -7.67 6.28
CA ARG A 66 -2.48 -8.96 6.97
C ARG A 66 -1.36 -9.93 6.63
N ARG A 67 -0.94 -10.00 5.36
CA ARG A 67 0.17 -10.86 4.93
C ARG A 67 1.49 -10.42 5.55
N LEU A 68 1.79 -9.13 5.53
CA LEU A 68 3.01 -8.59 6.11
C LEU A 68 3.09 -8.89 7.61
N VAL A 69 2.03 -8.58 8.35
CA VAL A 69 1.94 -8.80 9.80
C VAL A 69 2.11 -10.29 10.13
N ALA A 70 1.40 -11.17 9.43
CA ALA A 70 1.51 -12.62 9.65
C ALA A 70 2.90 -13.15 9.30
N LYS A 71 3.49 -12.74 8.17
CA LYS A 71 4.81 -13.19 7.70
C LYS A 71 5.94 -12.76 8.62
N GLN A 72 5.83 -11.57 9.22
CA GLN A 72 6.81 -11.03 10.15
C GLN A 72 6.54 -11.41 11.61
N GLY A 73 5.40 -12.04 11.91
CA GLY A 73 4.98 -12.32 13.29
C GLY A 73 4.80 -11.04 14.11
N LEU A 74 4.39 -9.93 13.48
CA LEU A 74 4.27 -8.63 14.13
C LEU A 74 3.05 -8.58 15.05
N ASP A 75 3.24 -7.99 16.22
CA ASP A 75 2.13 -7.57 17.07
C ASP A 75 1.56 -6.26 16.51
N LEU A 76 0.25 -6.22 16.20
CA LEU A 76 -0.42 -5.00 15.76
C LEU A 76 -0.38 -3.88 16.81
N GLY A 77 -0.20 -4.22 18.10
CA GLY A 77 0.05 -3.24 19.18
C GLY A 77 1.38 -2.48 19.03
N SER A 78 2.35 -3.07 18.33
CA SER A 78 3.67 -2.48 18.09
C SER A 78 3.71 -1.45 16.95
N ILE A 79 2.61 -1.23 16.25
CA ILE A 79 2.49 -0.23 15.17
C ILE A 79 1.95 1.09 15.74
N GLY A 80 2.68 2.17 15.52
CA GLY A 80 2.33 3.53 15.96
C GLY A 80 1.92 4.45 14.83
N ARG A 81 2.27 4.13 13.58
CA ARG A 81 1.84 4.88 12.40
C ARG A 81 1.40 3.96 11.27
N LEU A 82 0.29 4.31 10.62
CA LEU A 82 -0.20 3.70 9.40
C LEU A 82 -0.61 4.79 8.42
N GLU A 83 0.02 4.83 7.25
CA GLU A 83 -0.26 5.80 6.20
C GLU A 83 -0.47 5.10 4.86
N VAL A 84 -1.47 5.54 4.09
CA VAL A 84 -1.82 4.93 2.80
C VAL A 84 -1.56 5.92 1.68
N GLY A 85 -0.71 5.56 0.74
CA GLY A 85 -0.56 6.31 -0.51
C GLY A 85 -1.50 5.77 -1.57
N THR A 86 -2.45 6.56 -2.05
CA THR A 86 -3.38 6.12 -3.11
C THR A 86 -3.92 7.29 -3.94
N GLU A 87 -4.19 7.02 -5.22
CA GLU A 87 -4.97 7.87 -6.13
C GLU A 87 -6.35 7.27 -6.46
N THR A 88 -6.65 6.07 -5.93
CA THR A 88 -7.95 5.40 -6.09
C THR A 88 -8.90 5.81 -4.98
N ILE A 89 -9.73 6.82 -5.24
CA ILE A 89 -10.65 7.42 -4.26
C ILE A 89 -11.98 6.66 -4.28
N ILE A 90 -12.30 5.94 -3.20
CA ILE A 90 -13.62 5.32 -2.99
C ILE A 90 -14.58 6.21 -2.20
N ASP A 91 -14.06 7.13 -1.39
CA ASP A 91 -14.81 8.11 -0.62
C ASP A 91 -14.01 9.41 -0.54
N LYS A 92 -14.67 10.56 -0.69
CA LYS A 92 -14.03 11.88 -0.76
C LYS A 92 -13.60 12.44 0.60
N SER A 93 -14.03 11.81 1.69
CA SER A 93 -13.75 12.25 3.07
C SER A 93 -13.20 11.12 3.94
N LYS A 94 -13.71 9.89 3.78
CA LYS A 94 -13.29 8.74 4.58
C LYS A 94 -12.07 8.09 3.94
N SER A 95 -10.94 8.14 4.63
CA SER A 95 -9.67 7.60 4.15
C SER A 95 -9.65 6.06 4.17
N VAL A 96 -8.92 5.44 3.25
CA VAL A 96 -8.64 3.99 3.24
C VAL A 96 -7.98 3.58 4.54
N LYS A 97 -7.09 4.42 5.09
CA LYS A 97 -6.49 4.20 6.42
C LYS A 97 -7.55 3.93 7.49
N THR A 98 -8.68 4.65 7.49
CA THR A 98 -9.73 4.39 8.50
C THR A 98 -10.42 3.04 8.34
N ALA A 99 -10.48 2.47 7.13
CA ALA A 99 -10.99 1.12 6.93
C ALA A 99 -9.97 0.06 7.44
N LEU A 100 -8.67 0.31 7.25
CA LEU A 100 -7.62 -0.58 7.76
C LEU A 100 -7.57 -0.63 9.30
N MET A 101 -8.00 0.44 9.98
CA MET A 101 -8.05 0.48 11.44
C MET A 101 -8.94 -0.61 12.04
N ASP A 102 -9.87 -1.21 11.30
CA ASP A 102 -10.67 -2.34 11.79
C ASP A 102 -9.79 -3.51 12.24
N LEU A 103 -8.65 -3.76 11.58
CA LEU A 103 -7.67 -4.77 11.97
C LEU A 103 -7.02 -4.44 13.32
N PHE A 104 -6.66 -3.18 13.53
CA PHE A 104 -5.94 -2.70 14.71
C PHE A 104 -6.87 -2.60 15.92
N CYS A 105 -8.11 -2.14 15.71
CA CYS A 105 -9.16 -2.09 16.72
C CYS A 105 -9.47 -3.50 17.28
N GLN A 106 -9.53 -4.53 16.42
CA GLN A 106 -9.70 -5.92 16.85
C GLN A 106 -8.54 -6.43 17.73
N ALA A 107 -7.33 -5.89 17.51
CA ALA A 107 -6.16 -6.16 18.33
C ALA A 107 -6.03 -5.22 19.55
N GLY A 108 -6.99 -4.32 19.78
CA GLY A 108 -6.98 -3.38 20.90
C GLY A 108 -6.07 -2.16 20.71
N ASN A 109 -5.53 -1.92 19.51
CA ASN A 109 -4.70 -0.76 19.22
C ASN A 109 -5.49 0.29 18.42
N THR A 110 -5.87 1.39 19.08
CA THR A 110 -6.59 2.51 18.44
C THR A 110 -5.74 3.76 18.31
N ASP A 111 -4.58 3.80 18.96
CA ASP A 111 -3.64 4.92 18.94
C ASP A 111 -2.60 4.70 17.84
N VAL A 112 -3.00 4.97 16.59
CA VAL A 112 -2.16 4.82 15.39
C VAL A 112 -2.28 6.07 14.53
N GLU A 113 -1.20 6.83 14.40
CA GLU A 113 -1.14 8.05 13.58
C GLU A 113 -1.22 7.76 12.07
N GLY A 114 -1.44 8.80 11.26
CA GLY A 114 -1.44 8.74 9.80
C GLY A 114 -2.84 8.72 9.18
N VAL A 115 -2.88 9.06 7.90
CA VAL A 115 -4.08 9.20 7.04
C VAL A 115 -3.74 8.77 5.61
N ASP A 116 -4.54 9.15 4.62
CA ASP A 116 -4.19 8.94 3.21
C ASP A 116 -3.37 10.12 2.67
N SER A 117 -2.39 9.82 1.82
CA SER A 117 -1.58 10.79 1.07
C SER A 117 -1.82 10.61 -0.43
N THR A 118 -2.22 11.69 -1.12
CA THR A 118 -2.63 11.64 -2.53
C THR A 118 -1.93 12.69 -3.36
N ASN A 119 -1.21 12.25 -4.39
CA ASN A 119 -0.81 13.05 -5.54
C ASN A 119 -0.42 12.10 -6.67
N ALA A 120 -1.40 11.66 -7.46
CA ALA A 120 -1.23 10.60 -8.46
C ALA A 120 -0.43 9.39 -7.90
N CYS A 121 0.43 8.78 -8.71
CA CYS A 121 1.33 7.70 -8.31
C CYS A 121 2.38 8.09 -7.24
N TYR A 122 2.54 9.38 -6.89
CA TYR A 122 3.50 9.84 -5.88
C TYR A 122 3.02 9.65 -4.44
N GLY A 123 1.72 9.40 -4.22
CA GLY A 123 1.15 9.28 -2.87
C GLY A 123 1.87 8.26 -1.97
N GLY A 124 2.33 7.13 -2.56
CA GLY A 124 3.10 6.12 -1.84
C GLY A 124 4.47 6.62 -1.36
N ALA A 125 5.18 7.39 -2.19
CA ALA A 125 6.46 7.99 -1.80
C ALA A 125 6.26 9.04 -0.70
N ALA A 126 5.22 9.87 -0.80
CA ALA A 126 4.87 10.85 0.23
C ALA A 126 4.62 10.17 1.59
N ALA A 127 3.84 9.09 1.63
CA ALA A 127 3.58 8.32 2.84
C ALA A 127 4.87 7.71 3.44
N GLY A 128 5.76 7.22 2.58
CA GLY A 128 7.08 6.73 2.99
C GLY A 128 7.93 7.83 3.65
N PHE A 129 8.02 9.01 3.03
CA PHE A 129 8.76 10.13 3.60
C PHE A 129 8.17 10.63 4.91
N ASN A 130 6.84 10.76 5.00
CA ASN A 130 6.16 11.17 6.23
C ASN A 130 6.48 10.22 7.40
N THR A 131 6.50 8.91 7.12
CA THR A 131 6.84 7.88 8.11
C THR A 131 8.31 7.96 8.56
N LEU A 132 9.25 8.07 7.62
CA LEU A 132 10.68 8.21 7.93
C LEU A 132 10.97 9.49 8.72
N LEU A 133 10.31 10.61 8.38
CA LEU A 133 10.46 11.87 9.09
C LEU A 133 9.93 11.82 10.53
N LEU A 134 8.89 11.01 10.80
CA LEU A 134 8.40 10.81 12.18
C LEU A 134 9.45 10.09 13.02
N MET A 135 10.11 9.06 12.47
CA MET A 135 11.12 8.26 13.19
C MET A 135 12.30 9.10 13.72
N GLY A 136 12.65 10.19 13.01
CA GLY A 136 13.68 11.14 13.45
C GLY A 136 13.23 12.16 14.51
N LYS A 137 11.95 12.14 14.93
CA LYS A 137 11.40 13.10 15.90
C LYS A 137 11.25 12.47 17.29
N PRO A 138 11.34 13.28 18.37
CA PRO A 138 11.08 12.80 19.74
C PRO A 138 9.69 12.20 19.96
N LEU A 139 8.73 12.52 19.08
CA LEU A 139 7.33 12.06 19.15
C LEU A 139 7.13 10.60 18.70
N TRP A 140 8.12 9.98 18.06
CA TRP A 140 7.99 8.65 17.43
C TRP A 140 7.50 7.55 18.38
N GLY A 141 7.85 7.60 19.66
CA GLY A 141 7.35 6.64 20.66
C GLY A 141 7.88 5.21 20.51
N GLY A 142 8.79 4.93 19.58
CA GLY A 142 9.52 3.66 19.46
C GLY A 142 8.74 2.50 18.82
N ARG A 143 7.50 2.75 18.37
CA ARG A 143 6.67 1.80 17.62
C ARG A 143 6.94 1.90 16.11
N TYR A 144 6.63 0.84 15.36
CA TYR A 144 6.78 0.86 13.89
C TYR A 144 5.88 1.91 13.22
#